data_AF-A0A158HLS6-F1
#
_entry.id   AF-A0A158HLS6-F1
#
_cell.length_a   1.000
_cell.length_b   1.000
_cell.length_c   1.000
_cell.angle_alpha   90.00
_cell.angle_beta   90.00
_cell.angle_gamma   90.00
#
_symmetry.space_group_name_H-M   'P 1'
#
loop_
_entity.id
_entity.type
_entity.pdbx_description
1 polymer ?
#
loop_
_entity_poly.entity_id
_entity_poly.type
_entity_poly.pdbx_seq_one_letter_code
_entity_poly.pdbx_strand_id
1 'polypeptide(L)'
;MPSAPRLNLSSSRNDSAPSQPQAKGAEPDANALQARALRFLREVLEKSENVGERFAEEARRMHYNEAPARNIRGVATPEDAHALLEEGIDVMPLPVPAALKEPLQ
;
A
#
# COMPACT_ATOMS: atom_id res chain seq x y z
N MET A 1 -29.32 15.07 -63.27
CA MET A 1 -28.56 14.12 -62.45
C MET A 1 -27.17 13.91 -63.06
N PRO A 2 -26.18 14.79 -62.82
CA PRO A 2 -24.79 14.51 -63.19
C PRO A 2 -24.05 13.87 -62.02
N SER A 3 -23.69 12.60 -62.19
CA SER A 3 -22.83 11.82 -61.29
C SER A 3 -21.36 12.27 -61.39
N ALA A 4 -20.71 12.42 -60.23
CA ALA A 4 -19.26 12.23 -60.01
C ALA A 4 -18.96 12.44 -58.51
N PRO A 5 -17.82 11.99 -57.94
CA PRO A 5 -16.83 11.00 -58.40
C PRO A 5 -16.51 9.93 -57.31
N ARG A 6 -15.96 8.77 -57.70
CA ARG A 6 -15.51 7.74 -56.75
C ARG A 6 -14.19 8.13 -56.09
N LEU A 7 -14.18 8.21 -54.77
CA LEU A 7 -12.99 8.39 -53.95
C LEU A 7 -12.18 7.08 -53.91
N ASN A 8 -10.98 7.10 -54.47
CA ASN A 8 -10.07 5.97 -54.52
C ASN A 8 -9.16 6.00 -53.27
N LEU A 9 -9.25 4.94 -52.45
CA LEU A 9 -8.43 4.72 -51.26
C LEU A 9 -6.99 4.33 -51.69
N SER A 10 -6.11 5.31 -51.88
CA SER A 10 -4.66 5.04 -51.86
C SER A 10 -3.83 6.31 -51.74
N SER A 11 -3.62 6.78 -50.51
CA SER A 11 -2.33 7.31 -50.06
C SER A 11 -2.41 7.73 -48.61
N SER A 12 -2.07 6.78 -47.75
CA SER A 12 -1.20 7.09 -46.64
C SER A 12 -0.17 5.99 -46.60
N ARG A 13 0.81 6.09 -47.51
CA ARG A 13 2.16 5.64 -47.21
C ARG A 13 2.54 6.35 -45.92
N ASN A 14 2.44 5.67 -44.80
CA ASN A 14 3.23 6.04 -43.66
C ASN A 14 4.56 5.31 -43.79
N ASP A 15 5.51 6.11 -44.25
CA ASP A 15 6.96 6.05 -44.08
C ASP A 15 7.53 4.89 -43.26
N SER A 16 8.56 4.27 -43.84
CA SER A 16 9.39 3.24 -43.22
C SER A 16 10.51 3.89 -42.40
N ALA A 17 10.53 3.73 -41.07
CA ALA A 17 11.74 3.77 -40.23
C ALA A 17 11.44 3.26 -38.80
N PRO A 18 12.47 2.88 -38.02
CA PRO A 18 12.89 1.52 -37.73
C PRO A 18 12.27 0.93 -36.45
N SER A 19 12.31 -0.40 -36.37
CA SER A 19 12.05 -1.20 -35.17
C SER A 19 12.74 -0.62 -33.94
N GLN A 20 11.99 0.06 -33.08
CA GLN A 20 12.44 0.35 -31.72
C GLN A 20 12.45 -0.96 -30.94
N PRO A 21 13.55 -1.31 -30.26
CA PRO A 21 13.56 -2.40 -29.30
C PRO A 21 12.42 -2.16 -28.33
N GLN A 22 11.62 -3.20 -28.07
CA GLN A 22 10.78 -3.25 -26.89
C GLN A 22 11.65 -2.89 -25.69
N ALA A 23 11.56 -1.65 -25.23
CA ALA A 23 11.90 -1.31 -23.88
C ALA A 23 10.89 -2.09 -23.04
N LYS A 24 11.28 -3.30 -22.60
CA LYS A 24 10.81 -3.87 -21.35
C LYS A 24 11.15 -2.84 -20.28
N GLY A 25 10.29 -1.84 -20.15
CA GLY A 25 10.35 -0.85 -19.09
C GLY A 25 10.27 -1.66 -17.82
N ALA A 26 11.34 -1.57 -17.04
CA ALA A 26 11.56 -2.22 -15.76
C ALA A 26 10.23 -2.48 -15.03
N GLU A 27 9.74 -3.72 -15.11
CA GLU A 27 8.87 -4.22 -14.06
C GLU A 27 9.72 -4.10 -12.79
N PRO A 28 9.32 -3.29 -11.80
CA PRO A 28 10.05 -3.29 -10.53
C PRO A 28 10.05 -4.74 -10.09
N ASP A 29 11.24 -5.33 -9.99
CA ASP A 29 11.42 -6.72 -9.58
C ASP A 29 10.50 -6.95 -8.38
N ALA A 30 9.38 -7.65 -8.59
CA ALA A 30 8.30 -7.70 -7.61
C ALA A 30 8.85 -8.26 -6.28
N ASN A 31 9.87 -9.11 -6.42
CA ASN A 31 10.67 -9.68 -5.35
C ASN A 31 11.51 -8.63 -4.59
N ALA A 32 12.13 -7.67 -5.28
CA ALA A 32 12.86 -6.57 -4.65
C ALA A 32 11.96 -5.60 -3.90
N LEU A 33 10.76 -5.31 -4.43
CA LEU A 33 9.75 -4.50 -3.73
C LEU A 33 9.25 -5.20 -2.47
N GLN A 34 8.94 -6.50 -2.58
CA GLN A 34 8.49 -7.32 -1.46
C GLN A 34 9.56 -7.42 -0.36
N ALA A 35 10.83 -7.64 -0.72
CA ALA A 35 11.93 -7.66 0.24
C ALA A 35 12.11 -6.31 0.97
N ARG A 36 11.91 -5.18 0.28
CA ARG A 36 11.94 -3.84 0.90
C ARG A 36 10.77 -3.64 1.86
N ALA A 37 9.57 -4.05 1.47
CA ALA A 37 8.38 -3.96 2.31
C ALA A 37 8.52 -4.78 3.61
N LEU A 38 9.06 -5.99 3.53
CA LEU A 38 9.31 -6.84 4.70
C LEU A 38 10.36 -6.23 5.65
N ARG A 39 11.44 -5.64 5.10
CA ARG A 39 12.43 -4.93 5.92
C ARG A 39 11.83 -3.72 6.63
N PHE A 40 11.03 -2.94 5.92
CA PHE A 40 10.34 -1.80 6.51
C PHE A 40 9.38 -2.24 7.62
N LEU A 41 8.58 -3.27 7.37
CA LEU A 41 7.68 -3.83 8.37
C LEU A 41 8.45 -4.27 9.62
N ARG A 42 9.57 -4.99 9.44
CA ARG A 42 10.44 -5.38 10.56
C ARG A 42 10.95 -4.19 11.35
N GLU A 43 11.41 -3.15 10.67
CA GLU A 43 11.90 -1.93 11.31
C GLU A 43 10.80 -1.24 12.14
N VAL A 44 9.58 -1.14 11.59
CA VAL A 44 8.41 -0.61 12.31
C VAL A 44 8.11 -1.45 13.55
N LEU A 45 8.16 -2.78 13.45
CA LEU A 45 7.94 -3.69 14.57
C LEU A 45 9.02 -3.56 15.65
N GLU A 46 10.27 -3.33 15.27
CA GLU A 46 11.40 -3.16 16.19
C GLU A 46 11.41 -1.77 16.86
N LYS A 47 10.97 -0.73 16.14
CA LYS A 47 10.89 0.65 16.65
C LYS A 47 9.58 0.96 17.41
N SER A 48 8.66 0.00 17.51
CA SER A 48 7.36 0.16 18.17
C SER A 48 7.18 -0.78 19.35
N GLU A 49 6.72 -0.23 20.46
CA GLU A 49 6.43 -0.96 21.70
C GLU A 49 5.15 -1.79 21.55
N ASN A 50 5.20 -3.08 21.88
CA ASN A 50 4.01 -3.93 21.86
C ASN A 50 3.23 -3.81 23.18
N VAL A 51 2.08 -3.14 23.13
CA VAL A 51 1.17 -2.92 24.27
C VAL A 51 0.03 -3.93 24.34
N GLY A 52 -0.10 -4.83 23.36
CA GLY A 52 -1.12 -5.89 23.33
C GLY A 52 -2.54 -5.32 23.25
N GLU A 53 -3.46 -5.89 24.03
CA GLU A 53 -4.89 -5.52 24.06
C GLU A 53 -5.14 -4.11 24.62
N ARG A 54 -4.16 -3.51 25.31
CA ARG A 54 -4.25 -2.15 25.86
C ARG A 54 -3.98 -1.05 24.83
N PHE A 55 -3.96 -1.40 23.54
CA PHE A 55 -3.63 -0.44 22.48
C PHE A 55 -4.56 0.77 22.47
N ALA A 56 -5.86 0.55 22.56
CA ALA A 56 -6.83 1.64 22.53
C ALA A 56 -6.66 2.59 23.73
N GLU A 57 -6.44 2.06 24.93
CA GLU A 57 -6.20 2.86 26.13
C GLU A 57 -4.90 3.65 26.04
N GLU A 58 -3.78 3.01 25.66
CA GLU A 58 -2.50 3.69 25.55
C GLU A 58 -2.49 4.76 24.45
N ALA A 59 -3.18 4.51 23.32
CA ALA A 59 -3.31 5.48 22.24
C ALA A 59 -4.07 6.73 22.71
N ARG A 60 -5.18 6.57 23.46
CA ARG A 60 -5.90 7.68 24.10
C ARG A 60 -5.03 8.42 25.10
N ARG A 61 -4.33 7.71 25.97
CA ARG A 61 -3.44 8.34 26.97
C ARG A 61 -2.34 9.16 26.34
N MET A 62 -1.78 8.70 25.21
CA MET A 62 -0.82 9.49 24.44
C MET A 62 -1.46 10.72 23.79
N HIS A 63 -2.69 10.60 23.27
CA HIS A 63 -3.43 11.72 22.70
C HIS A 63 -3.77 12.80 23.72
N TYR A 64 -4.17 12.41 24.95
CA TYR A 64 -4.43 13.32 26.07
C TYR A 64 -3.18 13.76 26.83
N ASN A 65 -1.98 13.42 26.34
CA ASN A 65 -0.72 13.81 26.95
C ASN A 65 -0.50 13.25 28.38
N GLU A 66 -1.24 12.20 28.76
CA GLU A 66 -1.10 11.45 30.02
C GLU A 66 0.02 10.41 29.99
N ALA A 67 0.47 10.04 28.79
CA ALA A 67 1.59 9.14 28.54
C ALA A 67 2.58 9.78 27.57
N PRO A 68 3.88 9.46 27.67
CA PRO A 68 4.88 9.97 26.73
C PRO A 68 4.61 9.46 25.32
N ALA A 69 4.70 10.37 24.33
CA ALA A 69 4.55 10.04 22.93
C ALA A 69 5.65 9.06 22.47
N ARG A 70 5.25 7.88 22.01
CA ARG A 70 6.13 6.81 21.53
C ARG A 70 5.42 5.96 20.48
N ASN A 71 6.15 5.23 19.65
CA ASN A 71 5.49 4.31 18.72
C ASN A 71 4.94 3.11 19.49
N ILE A 72 3.63 2.91 19.44
CA ILE A 72 2.96 1.76 20.07
C ILE A 72 2.31 0.89 18.99
N ARG A 73 2.27 -0.41 19.25
CA ARG A 73 1.55 -1.40 18.45
C ARG A 73 0.80 -2.34 19.37
N GLY A 74 -0.34 -2.83 18.94
CA GLY A 74 -1.10 -3.81 19.71
C GLY A 74 -2.29 -4.33 18.94
N VAL A 75 -3.25 -4.85 19.69
CA VAL A 75 -4.49 -5.42 19.18
C VAL A 75 -5.62 -4.52 19.64
N ALA A 76 -6.50 -4.18 18.70
CA ALA A 76 -7.75 -3.48 18.95
C ALA A 76 -8.86 -4.18 18.19
N THR A 77 -10.06 -4.15 18.76
CA THR A 77 -11.26 -4.57 18.04
C THR A 77 -11.54 -3.58 16.90
N PRO A 78 -12.29 -3.98 15.85
CA PRO A 78 -12.72 -3.03 14.83
C PRO A 78 -13.50 -1.86 15.43
N GLU A 79 -14.36 -2.10 16.42
CA GLU A 79 -15.09 -1.03 17.12
C GLU A 79 -14.14 -0.05 17.82
N ASP A 80 -13.12 -0.54 18.54
CA ASP A 80 -12.12 0.30 19.19
C ASP A 80 -11.33 1.11 18.15
N ALA A 81 -10.89 0.49 17.06
CA ALA A 81 -10.16 1.18 16.00
C ALA A 81 -11.00 2.31 15.38
N HIS A 82 -12.30 2.08 15.16
CA HIS A 82 -13.22 3.12 14.70
C HIS A 82 -13.38 4.25 15.72
N ALA A 83 -13.57 3.92 16.99
CA ALA A 83 -13.68 4.93 18.05
C ALA A 83 -12.41 5.80 18.15
N LEU A 84 -11.23 5.21 18.01
CA LEU A 84 -9.97 5.95 17.99
C LEU A 84 -9.91 6.94 16.82
N LEU A 85 -10.32 6.53 15.61
CA LEU A 85 -10.36 7.42 14.45
C LEU A 85 -11.35 8.57 14.63
N GLU A 86 -12.53 8.31 15.21
CA GLU A 86 -13.55 9.34 15.51
C GLU A 86 -13.06 10.36 16.55
N GLU A 87 -12.25 9.89 17.51
CA GLU A 87 -11.58 10.72 18.51
C GLU A 87 -10.43 11.56 17.93
N GLY A 88 -10.02 11.29 16.69
CA GLY A 88 -8.90 11.97 16.02
C GLY A 88 -7.54 11.33 16.30
N ILE A 89 -7.53 10.08 16.75
CA ILE A 89 -6.32 9.29 16.97
C ILE A 89 -6.02 8.49 15.70
N ASP A 90 -4.90 8.82 15.05
CA ASP A 90 -4.48 8.16 13.81
C ASP A 90 -4.02 6.72 14.10
N VAL A 91 -4.76 5.74 13.55
CA VAL A 91 -4.45 4.32 13.71
C VAL A 91 -4.32 3.67 12.35
N MET A 92 -3.27 2.86 12.18
CA MET A 92 -3.00 2.15 10.94
C MET A 92 -3.15 0.64 11.15
N PRO A 93 -3.98 -0.06 10.35
CA PRO A 93 -4.05 -1.51 10.40
C PRO A 93 -2.74 -2.11 9.87
N LEU A 94 -2.08 -2.91 10.71
CA LEU A 94 -0.86 -3.60 10.31
C LEU A 94 -1.20 -4.92 9.61
N PRO A 95 -0.68 -5.17 8.39
CA PRO A 95 -0.85 -6.46 7.73
C PRO A 95 -0.01 -7.51 8.46
N VAL A 96 -0.62 -8.18 9.44
CA VAL A 96 -0.02 -9.38 10.03
C VAL A 96 -0.17 -10.53 9.03
N PRO A 97 0.94 -11.17 8.59
CA PRO A 97 0.82 -12.34 7.74
C PRO A 97 -0.03 -13.39 8.47
N ALA A 98 -1.00 -13.99 7.78
CA ALA A 98 -1.92 -14.97 8.35
C ALA A 98 -1.20 -16.15 9.05
N ALA A 99 0.04 -16.43 8.65
CA ALA A 99 0.93 -17.40 9.26
C ALA A 99 1.33 -17.10 10.73
N LEU A 100 1.09 -15.88 11.26
CA LEU A 100 1.23 -15.57 12.69
C LEU A 100 -0.08 -15.76 13.48
N LYS A 101 -1.21 -16.00 12.80
CA LYS A 101 -2.52 -16.30 13.43
C LYS A 101 -2.78 -17.80 13.56
N GLU A 102 -2.09 -18.64 12.80
CA GLU A 102 -2.15 -20.09 12.96
C GLU A 102 -1.02 -20.55 13.90
N PRO A 103 -1.30 -21.42 14.87
CA PRO A 103 -0.22 -22.09 15.59
C PRO A 103 0.60 -22.86 14.56
N LEU A 104 1.92 -22.66 14.57
CA LEU A 104 2.85 -23.54 13.87
C LEU A 104 2.50 -24.97 14.30
N GLN A 105 1.94 -25.78 13.39
CA GLN A 105 1.59 -27.18 13.65
C GLN A 105 2.85 -28.03 13.83
#